data_AF-A0A3D3Z4Q6-F1
#
_entry.id   AF-A0A3D3Z4Q6-F1
#
_cell.length_a   1.000
_cell.length_b   1.000
_cell.length_c   1.000
_cell.angle_alpha   90.00
_cell.angle_beta   90.00
_cell.angle_gamma   90.00
#
_symmetry.space_group_name_H-M   'P 1'
#
loop_
_entity.id
_entity.type
_entity.pdbx_description
1 polymer ?
#
loop_
_entity_poly.entity_id
_entity_poly.type
_entity_poly.pdbx_seq_one_letter_code
_entity_poly.pdbx_strand_id
1 'polypeptide(L)'
;MFPSSVSKRRLTATLVVPTILCLIAAAPVVPPPTTKTAPHLMAGQWQLSQSMNLGPDADQIQTRKACYSEASLQTDAMAPFKPAPPQGREAVACQTQNVIVEGNWVRFETRCAMPFGTMVTSWQGNFDDEDFMVVGRAQFLRRIIETKVSGRRLGACPD
;
A
#
# COMPACT_ATOMS: atom_id res chain seq x y z
N MET A 1 -16.03 78.55 62.29
CA MET A 1 -16.61 78.45 60.94
C MET A 1 -15.88 77.35 60.19
N PHE A 2 -16.61 76.31 59.76
CA PHE A 2 -16.16 75.14 58.97
C PHE A 2 -15.78 75.53 57.52
N PRO A 3 -15.30 74.63 56.63
CA PRO A 3 -14.97 73.19 56.75
C PRO A 3 -13.60 72.81 56.15
N SER A 4 -13.10 71.58 56.30
CA SER A 4 -13.08 70.53 55.24
C SER A 4 -11.86 69.63 55.55
N SER A 5 -11.73 68.35 55.26
CA SER A 5 -12.54 67.33 54.61
C SER A 5 -11.97 65.96 55.05
N VAL A 6 -12.84 64.96 55.09
CA VAL A 6 -12.60 63.57 55.50
C VAL A 6 -11.64 62.85 54.54
N SER A 7 -10.68 62.08 55.08
CA SER A 7 -9.97 61.04 54.32
C SER A 7 -10.02 59.72 55.09
N LYS A 8 -10.88 58.81 54.61
CA LYS A 8 -10.97 57.41 55.05
C LYS A 8 -9.90 56.61 54.31
N ARG A 9 -9.05 55.88 55.03
CA ARG A 9 -8.34 54.70 54.49
C ARG A 9 -8.51 53.54 55.46
N ARG A 10 -9.42 52.63 55.10
CA ARG A 10 -9.44 51.27 55.67
C ARG A 10 -8.52 50.41 54.81
N LEU A 11 -7.65 49.67 55.50
CA LEU A 11 -6.89 48.57 54.93
C LEU A 11 -7.85 47.53 54.34
N THR A 12 -7.51 46.98 53.18
CA THR A 12 -8.03 45.70 52.74
C THR A 12 -6.89 44.98 52.05
N ALA A 13 -6.55 43.82 52.61
CA ALA A 13 -5.40 43.01 52.24
C ALA A 13 -5.51 42.54 50.78
N THR A 14 -4.47 42.82 50.00
CA THR A 14 -4.35 42.36 48.62
C THR A 14 -4.11 40.85 48.64
N LEU A 15 -5.09 40.12 48.12
CA LEU A 15 -5.10 38.67 47.98
C LEU A 15 -4.01 38.26 46.97
N VAL A 16 -3.12 37.39 47.40
CA VAL A 16 -2.09 36.75 46.57
C VAL A 16 -2.80 35.89 45.52
N VAL A 17 -2.68 36.26 44.24
CA VAL A 17 -3.13 35.45 43.11
C VAL A 17 -1.99 34.50 42.73
N PRO A 18 -2.11 33.18 42.93
CA PRO A 18 -1.19 32.24 42.32
C PRO A 18 -1.53 32.17 40.82
N THR A 19 -0.62 32.68 39.98
CA THR A 19 -0.67 32.51 38.54
C THR A 19 -0.61 31.02 38.22
N ILE A 20 -1.77 30.42 37.93
CA ILE A 20 -1.87 29.05 37.41
C ILE A 20 -1.17 29.03 36.06
N LEU A 21 -0.01 28.38 36.02
CA LEU A 21 0.72 28.08 34.80
C LEU A 21 -0.13 27.08 34.00
N CYS A 22 -0.91 27.58 33.03
CA CYS A 22 -1.60 26.70 32.08
C CYS A 22 -0.55 25.95 31.26
N LEU A 23 -0.28 24.70 31.64
CA LEU A 23 0.29 23.69 30.77
C LEU A 23 -0.63 23.58 29.55
N ILE A 24 -0.24 24.21 28.44
CA ILE A 24 -0.82 23.90 27.14
C ILE A 24 -0.38 22.46 26.87
N ALA A 25 -1.26 21.52 27.19
CA ALA A 25 -1.16 20.17 26.68
C ALA A 25 -1.11 20.31 25.15
N ALA A 26 0.04 19.98 24.57
CA ALA A 26 0.14 19.80 23.14
C ALA A 26 -0.95 18.80 22.76
N ALA A 27 -1.95 19.26 22.01
CA ALA A 27 -2.90 18.34 21.41
C ALA A 27 -2.09 17.26 20.70
N PRO A 28 -2.43 15.97 20.85
CA PRO A 28 -1.72 14.92 20.14
C PRO A 28 -1.74 15.29 18.66
N VAL A 29 -0.56 15.52 18.10
CA VAL A 29 -0.38 15.62 16.66
C VAL A 29 -0.94 14.31 16.13
N VAL A 30 -2.12 14.35 15.51
CA VAL A 30 -2.62 13.20 14.76
C VAL A 30 -1.57 12.99 13.68
N PRO A 31 -0.80 11.88 13.70
CA PRO A 31 0.09 11.60 12.59
C PRO A 31 -0.78 11.60 11.32
N PRO A 32 -0.32 12.21 10.21
CA PRO A 32 -1.01 12.06 8.93
C PRO A 32 -1.22 10.56 8.66
N PRO A 33 -2.31 10.17 7.98
CA PRO A 33 -2.71 8.77 7.84
C PRO A 33 -1.51 7.92 7.43
N THR A 34 -1.18 6.96 8.29
CA THR A 34 -0.05 6.05 8.10
C THR A 34 -0.27 5.28 6.80
N THR A 35 0.64 5.51 5.85
CA THR A 35 1.11 4.62 4.77
C THR A 35 0.07 3.73 4.08
N LYS A 36 -0.20 4.02 2.79
CA LYS A 36 -0.84 3.09 1.83
C LYS A 36 -0.29 1.66 2.05
N THR A 37 -1.08 0.78 2.68
CA THR A 37 -0.71 -0.65 2.88
C THR A 37 -0.72 -1.43 1.58
N ALA A 38 -1.18 -0.80 0.49
CA ALA A 38 -1.36 -1.40 -0.81
C ALA A 38 -0.91 -0.43 -1.93
N PRO A 39 -0.37 -0.94 -3.04
CA PRO A 39 0.00 -0.12 -4.19
C PRO A 39 -1.25 0.57 -4.73
N HIS A 40 -1.09 1.84 -5.11
CA HIS A 40 -2.17 2.60 -5.72
C HIS A 40 -2.00 2.52 -7.23
N LEU A 41 -2.95 1.86 -7.89
CA LEU A 41 -3.02 1.72 -9.35
C LEU A 41 -4.35 2.31 -9.81
N MET A 42 -4.35 2.95 -10.98
CA MET A 42 -5.58 3.47 -11.56
C MET A 42 -6.47 2.36 -12.10
N ALA A 43 -7.77 2.45 -11.80
CA ALA A 43 -8.79 1.64 -12.44
C ALA A 43 -8.76 1.80 -13.96
N GLY A 44 -9.10 0.75 -14.72
CA GLY A 44 -9.16 0.79 -16.19
C GLY A 44 -8.82 -0.54 -16.86
N GLN A 45 -8.64 -0.48 -18.18
CA GLN A 45 -8.11 -1.58 -18.96
C GLN A 45 -6.58 -1.57 -18.86
N TRP A 46 -6.00 -2.73 -18.55
CA TRP A 46 -4.56 -2.94 -18.43
C TRP A 46 -4.09 -3.98 -19.43
N GLN A 47 -2.95 -3.70 -20.08
CA GLN A 47 -2.16 -4.71 -20.77
C GLN A 47 -1.14 -5.28 -19.81
N LEU A 48 -1.25 -6.57 -19.51
CA LEU A 48 -0.38 -7.31 -18.61
C LEU A 48 0.52 -8.23 -19.42
N SER A 49 1.82 -8.18 -19.17
CA SER A 49 2.83 -9.05 -19.78
C SER A 49 3.48 -9.90 -18.71
N GLN A 50 3.66 -11.18 -19.00
CA GLN A 50 4.26 -12.13 -18.08
C GLN A 50 5.25 -13.02 -18.82
N SER A 51 6.42 -13.24 -18.23
CA SER A 51 7.40 -14.22 -18.71
C SER A 51 7.97 -15.01 -17.54
N MET A 52 8.37 -16.25 -17.78
CA MET A 52 9.04 -17.09 -16.80
C MET A 52 10.25 -17.77 -17.43
N ASN A 53 11.31 -17.98 -16.67
CA ASN A 53 12.54 -18.65 -17.16
C ASN A 53 12.47 -20.19 -17.12
N LEU A 54 11.36 -20.75 -16.63
CA LEU A 54 11.19 -22.19 -16.45
C LEU A 54 9.75 -22.60 -16.76
N GLY A 55 9.61 -23.70 -17.49
CA GLY A 55 8.31 -24.24 -17.89
C GLY A 55 8.26 -24.48 -19.40
N PRO A 56 7.14 -25.01 -19.91
CA PRO A 56 6.94 -25.24 -21.33
C PRO A 56 6.90 -23.93 -22.15
N ASP A 57 6.52 -22.82 -21.51
CA ASP A 57 6.46 -21.49 -22.12
C ASP A 57 7.64 -20.63 -21.64
N ALA A 58 8.77 -21.26 -21.26
CA ALA A 58 9.95 -20.54 -20.81
C ALA A 58 10.41 -19.52 -21.86
N ASP A 59 10.77 -18.34 -21.39
CA ASP A 59 11.24 -17.20 -22.19
C ASP A 59 10.22 -16.63 -23.20
N GLN A 60 8.98 -17.15 -23.21
CA GLN A 60 7.89 -16.54 -23.96
C GLN A 60 7.20 -15.45 -23.13
N ILE A 61 6.87 -14.33 -23.78
CA ILE A 61 6.10 -13.25 -23.18
C ILE A 61 4.62 -13.48 -23.49
N GLN A 62 3.84 -13.81 -22.47
CA GLN A 62 2.39 -13.90 -22.55
C GLN A 62 1.78 -12.54 -22.23
N THR A 63 1.03 -11.99 -23.19
CA THR A 63 0.33 -10.71 -23.02
C THR A 63 -1.17 -10.94 -22.93
N ARG A 64 -1.82 -10.29 -21.98
CA ARG A 64 -3.28 -10.30 -21.82
C ARG A 64 -3.81 -8.91 -21.52
N LYS A 65 -5.09 -8.69 -21.84
CA LYS A 65 -5.82 -7.51 -21.37
C LYS A 65 -6.71 -7.89 -20.20
N ALA A 66 -6.75 -7.07 -19.17
CA ALA A 66 -7.62 -7.25 -18.01
C ALA A 66 -8.24 -5.91 -17.62
N CYS A 67 -9.43 -5.96 -17.04
CA CYS A 67 -10.13 -4.79 -16.56
C CYS A 67 -10.20 -4.80 -15.04
N TYR A 68 -9.74 -3.71 -14.44
CA TYR A 68 -9.76 -3.52 -12.99
C TYR A 68 -10.59 -2.28 -12.68
N SER A 69 -11.75 -2.49 -12.08
CA SER A 69 -12.57 -1.39 -11.56
C SER A 69 -11.99 -0.87 -10.24
N GLU A 70 -12.38 0.34 -9.86
CA GLU A 70 -12.00 0.92 -8.57
C GLU A 70 -12.38 0.00 -7.40
N ALA A 71 -13.61 -0.53 -7.42
CA ALA A 71 -14.08 -1.49 -6.42
C ALA A 71 -13.24 -2.79 -6.39
N SER A 72 -12.77 -3.26 -7.56
CA SER A 72 -11.92 -4.45 -7.61
C SER A 72 -10.54 -4.21 -7.00
N LEU A 73 -9.95 -3.03 -7.22
CA LEU A 73 -8.65 -2.65 -6.67
C LEU A 73 -8.75 -2.33 -5.17
N GLN A 74 -9.89 -1.83 -4.69
CA GLN A 74 -10.17 -1.70 -3.26
C GLN A 74 -10.29 -3.05 -2.56
N THR A 75 -10.81 -4.07 -3.26
CA THR A 75 -10.94 -5.43 -2.72
C THR A 75 -9.62 -6.20 -2.77
N ASP A 76 -8.87 -6.06 -3.86
CA ASP A 76 -7.60 -6.75 -4.10
C ASP A 76 -6.65 -5.86 -4.91
N ALA A 77 -5.97 -4.94 -4.22
CA ALA A 77 -5.00 -4.04 -4.84
C ALA A 77 -3.80 -4.76 -5.47
N MET A 78 -3.56 -6.02 -5.08
CA MET A 78 -2.49 -6.83 -5.65
C MET A 78 -2.91 -7.54 -6.95
N ALA A 79 -4.18 -7.48 -7.34
CA ALA A 79 -4.70 -8.23 -8.49
C ALA A 79 -3.92 -8.00 -9.80
N PRO A 80 -3.47 -6.77 -10.15
CA PRO A 80 -2.69 -6.55 -11.36
C PRO A 80 -1.30 -7.20 -11.33
N PHE A 81 -0.67 -7.27 -10.15
CA PHE A 81 0.67 -7.85 -9.98
C PHE A 81 0.68 -9.39 -10.01
N LYS A 82 -0.48 -10.03 -9.83
CA LYS A 82 -0.57 -11.49 -9.77
C LYS A 82 -0.34 -12.09 -11.16
N PRO A 83 0.58 -13.06 -11.30
CA PRO A 83 0.69 -13.80 -12.54
C PRO A 83 -0.62 -14.54 -12.81
N ALA A 84 -1.07 -14.55 -14.07
CA ALA A 84 -2.19 -15.41 -14.46
C ALA A 84 -1.64 -16.77 -14.88
N PRO A 85 -2.46 -17.84 -14.76
CA PRO A 85 -2.13 -19.10 -15.39
C PRO A 85 -2.03 -18.92 -16.93
N PRO A 86 -1.17 -19.70 -17.60
CA PRO A 86 -1.21 -19.84 -19.04
C PRO A 86 -2.59 -20.30 -19.54
N GLN A 87 -2.91 -20.01 -20.79
CA GLN A 87 -4.18 -20.45 -21.40
C GLN A 87 -4.32 -21.97 -21.31
N GLY A 88 -5.52 -22.44 -20.94
CA GLY A 88 -5.83 -23.87 -20.81
C GLY A 88 -5.30 -24.54 -19.54
N ARG A 89 -4.78 -23.76 -18.57
CA ARG A 89 -4.39 -24.28 -17.26
C ARG A 89 -5.23 -23.66 -16.15
N GLU A 90 -5.53 -24.47 -15.13
CA GLU A 90 -6.17 -23.96 -13.92
C GLU A 90 -5.24 -23.00 -13.18
N ALA A 91 -5.85 -21.96 -12.59
CA ALA A 91 -5.15 -21.08 -11.68
C ALA A 91 -4.75 -21.85 -10.43
N VAL A 92 -3.46 -21.85 -10.11
CA VAL A 92 -3.01 -22.34 -8.81
C VAL A 92 -3.52 -21.35 -7.76
N ALA A 93 -4.23 -21.84 -6.75
CA ALA A 93 -4.68 -21.01 -5.63
C ALA A 93 -3.45 -20.50 -4.86
N CYS A 94 -3.21 -19.19 -4.96
CA CYS A 94 -2.09 -18.52 -4.32
C CYS A 94 -2.59 -17.47 -3.34
N GLN A 95 -2.03 -17.45 -2.14
CA GLN A 95 -2.27 -16.41 -1.13
C GLN A 95 -1.16 -15.37 -1.19
N THR A 96 -1.53 -14.09 -1.17
CA THR A 96 -0.57 -12.97 -1.09
C THR A 96 -0.41 -12.54 0.36
N GLN A 97 0.82 -12.35 0.81
CA GLN A 97 1.15 -11.99 2.19
C GLN A 97 2.40 -11.09 2.24
N ASN A 98 2.68 -10.52 3.42
CA ASN A 98 3.88 -9.72 3.68
C ASN A 98 4.07 -8.56 2.68
N VAL A 99 2.97 -7.89 2.31
CA VAL A 99 2.99 -6.75 1.40
C VAL A 99 3.63 -5.56 2.09
N ILE A 100 4.67 -5.01 1.47
CA ILE A 100 5.42 -3.82 1.88
C ILE A 100 5.39 -2.85 0.71
N VAL A 101 5.00 -1.61 0.98
CA VAL A 101 4.95 -0.53 -0.01
C VAL A 101 5.76 0.63 0.52
N GLU A 102 6.79 1.04 -0.23
CA GLU A 102 7.70 2.13 0.11
C GLU A 102 7.78 3.08 -1.09
N GLY A 103 6.98 4.14 -1.07
CA GLY A 103 6.81 5.01 -2.24
C GLY A 103 6.25 4.22 -3.42
N ASN A 104 6.96 4.27 -4.55
CA ASN A 104 6.61 3.58 -5.80
C ASN A 104 7.26 2.20 -5.91
N TRP A 105 7.74 1.64 -4.80
CA TRP A 105 8.30 0.31 -4.72
C TRP A 105 7.41 -0.61 -3.90
N VAL A 106 7.27 -1.85 -4.35
CA VAL A 106 6.46 -2.88 -3.68
C VAL A 106 7.28 -4.16 -3.52
N ARG A 107 7.09 -4.83 -2.38
CA ARG A 107 7.57 -6.19 -2.12
C ARG A 107 6.48 -7.00 -1.46
N PHE A 108 6.35 -8.26 -1.84
CA PHE A 108 5.35 -9.17 -1.29
C PHE A 108 5.75 -10.62 -1.50
N GLU A 109 5.01 -11.54 -0.90
CA GLU A 109 5.17 -12.97 -1.11
C GLU A 109 3.86 -13.59 -1.60
N THR A 110 3.97 -14.56 -2.51
CA THR A 110 2.86 -15.44 -2.85
C THR A 110 3.15 -16.86 -2.42
N ARG A 111 2.19 -17.49 -1.74
CA ARG A 111 2.22 -18.89 -1.34
C ARG A 111 1.19 -19.67 -2.15
N CYS A 112 1.66 -20.54 -3.03
CA CYS A 112 0.84 -21.33 -3.94
C CYS A 112 0.86 -22.80 -3.52
N ALA A 113 -0.32 -23.42 -3.41
CA ALA A 113 -0.42 -24.84 -3.14
C ALA A 113 -0.04 -25.64 -4.39
N MET A 114 0.96 -26.51 -4.30
CA MET A 114 1.43 -27.37 -5.38
C MET A 114 1.22 -28.85 -5.00
N PRO A 115 1.17 -29.77 -5.99
CA PRO A 115 1.05 -31.20 -5.70
C PRO A 115 2.13 -31.77 -4.77
N PHE A 116 3.29 -31.12 -4.69
CA PHE A 116 4.46 -31.56 -3.92
C PHE A 116 4.78 -30.65 -2.72
N GLY A 117 3.81 -29.83 -2.26
CA GLY A 117 3.98 -28.92 -1.12
C GLY A 117 3.60 -27.47 -1.45
N THR A 118 4.19 -26.50 -0.78
CA THR A 118 3.91 -25.08 -1.01
C THR A 118 5.06 -24.43 -1.76
N MET A 119 4.76 -23.75 -2.86
CA MET A 119 5.72 -22.89 -3.55
C MET A 119 5.60 -21.47 -3.01
N VAL A 120 6.72 -20.93 -2.50
CA VAL A 120 6.81 -19.54 -2.05
C VAL A 120 7.57 -18.75 -3.10
N THR A 121 6.96 -17.66 -3.58
CA THR A 121 7.60 -16.72 -4.51
C THR A 121 7.72 -15.36 -3.84
N SER A 122 8.94 -14.82 -3.79
CA SER A 122 9.19 -13.45 -3.34
C SER A 122 9.13 -12.51 -4.53
N TRP A 123 8.32 -11.47 -4.43
CA TRP A 123 8.10 -10.48 -5.47
C TRP A 123 8.63 -9.13 -5.03
N GLN A 124 9.22 -8.40 -5.97
CA GLN A 124 9.59 -7.02 -5.75
C GLN A 124 9.64 -6.25 -7.08
N GLY A 125 9.39 -4.95 -7.02
CA GLY A 125 9.48 -4.11 -8.20
C GLY A 125 8.95 -2.71 -7.97
N ASN A 126 8.84 -1.95 -9.06
CA ASN A 126 8.32 -0.59 -9.05
C ASN A 126 6.93 -0.54 -9.68
N PHE A 127 6.15 0.43 -9.26
CA PHE A 127 4.83 0.73 -9.79
C PHE A 127 4.58 2.24 -9.75
N ASP A 128 3.92 2.75 -10.78
CA ASP A 128 3.28 4.05 -10.78
C ASP A 128 1.77 3.86 -10.96
N ASP A 129 1.02 4.95 -11.05
CA ASP A 129 -0.44 4.92 -11.17
C ASP A 129 -0.92 4.20 -12.45
N GLU A 130 -0.13 4.20 -13.53
CA GLU A 130 -0.50 3.66 -14.85
C GLU A 130 0.45 2.58 -15.39
N ASP A 131 1.52 2.25 -14.69
CA ASP A 131 2.43 1.18 -15.08
C ASP A 131 3.03 0.46 -13.86
N PHE A 132 3.55 -0.74 -14.10
CA PHE A 132 4.37 -1.42 -13.10
C PHE A 132 5.26 -2.48 -13.74
N MET A 133 6.28 -2.89 -12.99
CA MET A 133 7.09 -4.06 -13.27
C MET A 133 7.55 -4.71 -11.97
N VAL A 134 7.19 -5.97 -11.76
CA VAL A 134 7.61 -6.80 -10.63
C VAL A 134 8.31 -8.07 -11.10
N VAL A 135 9.29 -8.50 -10.31
CA VAL A 135 10.02 -9.73 -10.52
C VAL A 135 9.80 -10.64 -9.33
N GLY A 136 9.24 -11.82 -9.60
CA GLY A 136 9.02 -12.92 -8.68
C GLY A 136 10.16 -13.92 -8.77
N ARG A 137 10.69 -14.34 -7.62
CA ARG A 137 11.69 -15.41 -7.52
C ARG A 137 11.20 -16.50 -6.59
N ALA A 138 11.21 -17.73 -7.07
CA ALA A 138 10.90 -18.92 -6.29
C ALA A 138 12.01 -19.95 -6.44
N GLN A 139 12.30 -20.68 -5.37
CA GLN A 139 13.14 -21.86 -5.46
C GLN A 139 12.26 -23.10 -5.62
N PHE A 140 12.49 -23.84 -6.69
CA PHE A 140 11.83 -25.12 -6.91
C PHE A 140 12.91 -26.19 -7.13
N LEU A 141 13.02 -27.11 -6.18
CA LEU A 141 14.11 -28.09 -6.09
C LEU A 141 15.49 -27.38 -6.12
N ARG A 142 16.31 -27.65 -7.14
CA ARG A 142 17.63 -27.03 -7.34
C ARG A 142 17.64 -25.90 -8.38
N ARG A 143 16.46 -25.43 -8.81
CA ARG A 143 16.33 -24.37 -9.82
C ARG A 143 15.69 -23.11 -9.23
N ILE A 144 16.10 -21.97 -9.76
CA ILE A 144 15.47 -20.68 -9.49
C ILE A 144 14.48 -20.40 -10.62
N ILE A 145 13.22 -20.22 -10.25
CA ILE A 145 12.18 -19.74 -11.14
C ILE A 145 12.14 -18.22 -10.98
N GLU A 146 12.44 -17.51 -12.07
CA GLU A 146 12.23 -16.07 -12.17
C GLU A 146 11.00 -15.83 -13.05
N THR A 147 10.03 -15.11 -12.51
CA THR A 147 8.83 -14.67 -13.22
C THR A 147 8.84 -13.16 -13.26
N LYS A 148 8.66 -12.56 -14.44
CA LYS A 148 8.50 -11.11 -14.59
C LYS A 148 7.04 -10.83 -14.94
N VAL A 149 6.44 -9.88 -14.26
CA VAL A 149 5.10 -9.38 -14.56
C VAL A 149 5.18 -7.87 -14.68
N SER A 150 4.70 -7.34 -15.80
CA SER A 150 4.59 -5.90 -16.01
C SER A 150 3.20 -5.55 -16.49
N GLY A 151 2.75 -4.34 -16.18
CA GLY A 151 1.47 -3.83 -16.63
C GLY A 151 1.58 -2.41 -17.13
N ARG A 152 0.72 -2.07 -18.09
CA ARG A 152 0.49 -0.71 -18.54
C ARG A 152 -1.00 -0.47 -18.72
N ARG A 153 -1.51 0.63 -18.19
CA ARG A 153 -2.89 1.07 -18.39
C ARG A 153 -3.09 1.53 -19.85
N LEU A 154 -4.17 1.07 -20.46
CA LEU A 154 -4.59 1.41 -21.82
C LEU A 154 -5.68 2.49 -21.83
N GLY A 155 -6.25 2.81 -20.68
CA GLY A 155 -7.35 3.76 -20.52
C GLY A 155 -8.51 3.15 -19.74
N ALA A 156 -9.71 3.67 -19.96
CA ALA A 156 -10.93 3.11 -19.38
C ALA A 156 -11.21 1.67 -19.85
N CYS A 157 -11.99 0.93 -19.07
CA CYS A 157 -12.53 -0.33 -19.54
C CYS A 157 -13.51 -0.11 -20.70
N PRO A 158 -13.53 -1.00 -21.71
CA PRO A 158 -14.57 -0.97 -22.72
C PRO A 158 -15.93 -1.25 -22.06
N ASP A 159 -16.95 -0.54 -22.53
CA ASP A 159 -18.35 -0.72 -22.10
C ASP A 159 -18.91 -2.10 -22.49
#